data_AF-A0A9N9JSC8-F1
#
_entry.id   AF-A0A9N9JSC8-F1
#
_cell.length_a   1.000
_cell.length_b   1.000
_cell.length_c   1.000
_cell.angle_alpha   90.00
_cell.angle_beta   90.00
_cell.angle_gamma   90.00
#
_symmetry.space_group_name_H-M   'P 1'
#
loop_
_entity.id
_entity.type
_entity.pdbx_description
1 polymer ?
#
loop_
_entity_poly.entity_id
_entity_poly.type
_entity_poly.pdbx_seq_one_letter_code
_entity_poly.pdbx_strand_id
1 'polypeptide(L)'
;MGTYDLEKEICRILQDSSKIQDYNAKLRNEYMKINDETRRLKVENSKLFSQYACAETSLAKYKAECHAKSEEVKSLQSVINSLPPGYFDKNNQPDGPERTDSYIKSGGEKNNEPESSSASSEQIIPATISKEKISLVSHCEKATEFGEHHAKRK
;
A
#
# COMPACT_ATOMS: atom_id res chain seq x y z
N MET A 1 53.09 41.80 42.94
CA MET A 1 51.99 41.09 42.28
C MET A 1 52.57 39.77 41.79
N GLY A 2 52.31 38.70 42.53
CA GLY A 2 53.18 37.52 42.59
C GLY A 2 52.80 36.41 41.62
N THR A 3 53.77 35.55 41.34
CA THR A 3 53.69 34.31 40.52
C THR A 3 52.49 33.41 40.87
N TYR A 4 51.99 33.50 42.11
CA TYR A 4 50.80 32.79 42.60
C TYR A 4 49.50 33.03 41.79
N ASP A 5 49.30 34.24 41.24
CA ASP A 5 48.12 34.53 40.43
C ASP A 5 48.17 33.83 39.06
N LEU A 6 49.37 33.61 38.51
CA LEU A 6 49.58 32.92 37.25
C LEU A 6 49.36 31.42 37.38
N GLU A 7 49.87 30.80 38.45
CA GLU A 7 49.67 29.37 38.73
C GLU A 7 48.19 29.03 38.87
N LYS A 8 47.42 29.88 39.57
CA LYS A 8 45.98 29.71 39.72
C LYS A 8 45.25 29.78 38.38
N GLU A 9 45.64 30.70 37.50
CA GLU A 9 45.07 30.81 36.16
C GLU A 9 45.40 29.60 35.29
N ILE A 10 46.65 29.13 35.31
CA ILE A 10 47.06 27.91 34.59
C ILE A 10 46.20 26.71 35.04
N CYS A 11 46.01 26.52 36.34
CA CYS A 11 45.17 25.45 36.87
C CYS A 11 43.70 25.56 36.39
N ARG A 12 43.13 26.77 36.36
CA ARG A 12 41.77 27.00 35.83
C ARG A 12 41.69 26.63 34.35
N ILE A 13 42.63 27.09 33.53
CA ILE A 13 42.69 26.80 32.09
C ILE A 13 42.80 25.29 31.85
N LEU A 14 43.65 24.59 32.59
CA LEU A 14 43.80 23.14 32.47
C LEU A 14 42.50 22.40 32.83
N GLN A 15 41.82 22.82 33.89
CA GLN A 15 40.55 22.23 34.30
C GLN A 15 39.47 22.45 33.24
N ASP A 16 39.37 23.65 32.68
CA ASP A 16 38.39 23.94 31.63
C ASP A 16 38.73 23.24 30.31
N SER A 17 40.02 23.11 29.98
CA SER A 17 40.48 22.31 28.84
C SER A 17 40.03 20.84 28.97
N SER A 18 40.15 20.25 30.16
CA SER A 18 39.67 18.89 30.43
C SER A 18 38.15 18.78 30.23
N LYS A 19 37.36 19.74 30.73
CA LYS A 19 35.90 19.74 30.54
C LYS A 19 35.51 19.85 29.06
N ILE A 20 36.25 20.66 28.29
CA ILE A 20 36.03 20.81 26.84
C ILE A 20 36.32 19.50 26.12
N GLN A 21 37.38 18.77 26.50
CA GLN A 21 37.68 17.46 25.93
C GLN A 21 36.56 16.46 26.19
N ASP A 22 36.03 16.40 27.41
CA ASP A 22 34.90 15.53 27.76
C ASP A 22 33.64 15.87 26.95
N TYR A 23 33.34 17.16 26.80
CA TYR A 23 32.22 17.61 25.99
C TYR A 23 32.38 17.22 24.51
N ASN A 24 33.57 17.42 23.96
CA ASN A 24 33.87 17.04 22.58
C ASN A 24 33.76 15.53 22.35
N ALA A 25 34.18 14.71 23.33
CA ALA A 25 34.00 13.26 23.26
C ALA A 25 32.52 12.86 23.23
N LYS A 26 31.68 13.48 24.08
CA LYS A 26 30.23 13.27 24.08
C LYS A 26 29.60 13.68 22.75
N LEU A 27 29.97 14.85 22.21
CA LEU A 27 29.43 15.34 20.94
C LEU A 27 29.78 14.42 19.77
N ARG A 28 31.03 13.90 19.72
CA ARG A 28 31.43 12.90 18.71
C ARG A 28 30.60 11.63 18.79
N ASN A 29 30.31 11.16 20.00
CA ASN A 29 29.49 9.96 20.19
C ASN A 29 28.05 10.19 19.69
N GLU A 30 27.43 11.32 20.03
CA GLU A 30 26.09 11.65 19.54
C GLU A 30 26.06 11.80 18.01
N TYR A 31 27.08 12.41 17.41
CA TYR A 31 27.22 12.49 15.96
C TYR A 31 27.24 11.09 15.31
N MET A 32 28.00 10.14 15.88
CA MET A 32 28.06 8.77 15.36
C MET A 32 26.71 8.07 15.45
N LYS A 33 25.99 8.21 16.58
CA LYS A 33 24.64 7.65 16.74
C LYS A 33 23.66 8.19 15.69
N ILE A 34 23.65 9.51 15.49
CA ILE A 34 22.79 10.16 14.49
C ILE A 34 23.14 9.67 13.08
N ASN A 35 24.42 9.54 12.77
CA ASN A 35 24.87 9.05 11.47
C ASN A 35 24.45 7.59 11.21
N ASP A 36 24.55 6.73 12.21
CA ASP A 36 24.11 5.33 12.10
C ASP A 36 22.59 5.22 11.95
N GLU A 37 21.84 6.01 12.70
CA GLU A 37 20.39 6.08 12.57
C GLU A 37 19.96 6.61 11.19
N THR A 38 20.66 7.63 10.68
CA THR A 38 20.44 8.15 9.32
C THR A 38 20.66 7.07 8.27
N ARG A 39 21.70 6.24 8.42
CA ARG A 39 21.98 5.12 7.52
C ARG A 39 20.87 4.07 7.59
N ARG A 40 20.43 3.72 8.80
CA ARG A 40 19.34 2.76 9.03
C ARG A 40 18.05 3.22 8.36
N LEU A 41 17.66 4.48 8.57
CA LEU A 41 16.45 5.07 7.99
C LEU A 41 16.50 5.13 6.46
N LYS A 42 17.67 5.39 5.86
CA LYS A 42 17.83 5.34 4.39
C LYS A 42 17.52 3.95 3.84
N VAL A 43 18.05 2.90 4.48
CA VAL A 43 17.79 1.51 4.07
C VAL A 43 16.31 1.16 4.21
N GLU A 44 15.69 1.55 5.33
CA GLU A 44 14.26 1.32 5.57
C GLU A 44 13.38 2.06 4.55
N ASN A 45 13.72 3.30 4.22
CA ASN A 45 13.01 4.09 3.21
C ASN A 45 13.10 3.43 1.83
N SER A 46 14.29 2.98 1.39
CA SER A 46 14.45 2.24 0.14
C SER A 46 13.62 0.94 0.11
N LYS A 47 13.52 0.24 1.24
CA LYS A 47 12.68 -0.96 1.36
C LYS A 47 11.20 -0.62 1.21
N LEU A 48 10.72 0.40 1.90
CA LEU A 48 9.32 0.85 1.82
C LEU A 48 8.97 1.32 0.40
N PHE A 49 9.86 2.07 -0.25
CA PHE A 49 9.66 2.51 -1.63
C PHE A 49 9.55 1.32 -2.59
N SER A 50 10.39 0.30 -2.41
CA SER A 50 10.33 -0.92 -3.23
C SER A 50 9.02 -1.69 -3.02
N GLN A 51 8.55 -1.79 -1.77
CA GLN A 51 7.27 -2.42 -1.46
C GLN A 51 6.09 -1.65 -2.06
N TYR A 52 6.11 -0.33 -1.96
CA TYR A 52 5.10 0.56 -2.55
C TYR A 52 5.01 0.37 -4.08
N ALA A 53 6.15 0.35 -4.78
CA ALA A 53 6.18 0.15 -6.23
C ALA A 53 5.61 -1.22 -6.65
N CYS A 54 5.93 -2.30 -5.92
CA CYS A 54 5.33 -3.62 -6.19
C CYS A 54 3.82 -3.64 -5.91
N ALA A 55 3.35 -2.96 -4.86
CA ALA A 55 1.92 -2.85 -4.55
C ALA A 55 1.16 -2.06 -5.63
N GLU A 56 1.72 -0.93 -6.08
CA GLU A 56 1.16 -0.12 -7.16
C GLU A 56 1.05 -0.92 -8.47
N THR A 57 2.09 -1.68 -8.81
CA THR A 57 2.08 -2.56 -9.99
C THR A 57 1.01 -3.64 -9.88
N SER A 58 0.89 -4.27 -8.71
CA SER A 58 -0.11 -5.31 -8.45
C SER A 58 -1.54 -4.74 -8.54
N LEU A 59 -1.76 -3.53 -8.02
CA LEU A 59 -3.04 -2.84 -8.12
C LEU A 59 -3.41 -2.51 -9.58
N ALA A 60 -2.44 -2.03 -10.37
CA ALA A 60 -2.66 -1.75 -11.79
C ALA A 60 -3.05 -3.02 -12.56
N LYS A 61 -2.36 -4.14 -12.29
CA LYS A 61 -2.68 -5.45 -12.87
C LYS A 61 -4.10 -5.89 -12.51
N TYR A 62 -4.45 -5.85 -11.22
CA TYR A 62 -5.79 -6.22 -10.76
C TYR A 62 -6.88 -5.37 -11.42
N LYS A 63 -6.68 -4.05 -11.51
CA LYS A 63 -7.63 -3.14 -12.20
C LYS A 63 -7.83 -3.52 -13.66
N ALA A 64 -6.75 -3.84 -14.38
CA ALA A 64 -6.83 -4.27 -15.77
C ALA A 64 -7.60 -5.59 -15.92
N GLU A 65 -7.36 -6.57 -15.04
CA GLU A 65 -8.09 -7.83 -15.02
C GLU A 65 -9.58 -7.64 -14.71
N CYS A 66 -9.92 -6.79 -13.74
CA CYS A 66 -11.31 -6.44 -13.43
C CYS A 66 -12.01 -5.78 -14.62
N HIS A 67 -11.32 -4.87 -15.31
CA HIS A 67 -11.85 -4.24 -16.51
C HIS A 67 -12.13 -5.26 -17.61
N ALA A 68 -11.17 -6.14 -17.90
CA ALA A 68 -11.34 -7.20 -18.90
C ALA A 68 -12.54 -8.10 -18.59
N LYS A 69 -12.67 -8.56 -17.34
CA LYS A 69 -13.83 -9.37 -16.90
C LYS A 69 -15.15 -8.61 -16.98
N SER A 70 -15.15 -7.32 -16.67
CA SER A 70 -16.35 -6.48 -16.80
C SER A 70 -16.82 -6.37 -18.24
N GLU A 71 -15.90 -6.19 -19.20
CA GLU A 71 -16.23 -6.18 -20.63
C GLU A 71 -16.74 -7.55 -21.12
N GLU A 72 -16.18 -8.66 -20.63
CA GLU A 72 -16.69 -10.00 -20.91
C GLU A 72 -18.12 -10.19 -20.41
N VAL A 73 -18.41 -9.78 -19.17
CA VAL A 73 -19.77 -9.83 -18.60
C VAL A 73 -20.74 -8.99 -19.43
N LYS A 74 -20.35 -7.77 -19.85
CA LYS A 74 -21.18 -6.94 -20.73
C LYS A 74 -21.45 -7.61 -22.08
N SER A 75 -20.43 -8.24 -22.66
CA SER A 75 -20.56 -9.00 -23.91
C SER A 75 -21.53 -10.17 -23.75
N LEU A 76 -21.40 -10.97 -22.68
CA LEU A 76 -22.32 -12.07 -22.39
C LEU A 76 -23.75 -11.58 -22.14
N GLN A 77 -23.92 -10.48 -21.41
CA GLN A 77 -25.24 -9.87 -21.20
C GLN A 77 -25.87 -9.42 -22.52
N SER A 78 -25.09 -8.87 -23.44
CA SER A 78 -25.58 -8.52 -24.77
C SER A 78 -26.03 -9.74 -25.56
N VAL A 79 -25.31 -10.87 -25.48
CA VAL A 79 -25.71 -12.14 -26.09
C VAL A 79 -27.03 -12.62 -25.49
N ILE A 80 -27.17 -12.60 -24.15
CA ILE A 80 -28.41 -12.99 -23.46
C ILE A 80 -29.59 -12.13 -23.92
N ASN A 81 -29.41 -10.81 -24.01
CA ASN A 81 -30.45 -9.88 -24.43
C ASN A 81 -30.88 -10.08 -25.89
N SER A 82 -30.04 -10.70 -26.73
CA SER A 82 -30.36 -11.02 -28.12
C SER A 82 -31.15 -12.34 -28.28
N LEU A 83 -31.23 -13.15 -27.23
CA LEU A 83 -31.99 -14.40 -27.26
C LEU A 83 -33.51 -14.11 -27.19
N PRO A 84 -34.36 -14.90 -27.87
CA PRO A 84 -35.80 -14.74 -27.80
C PRO A 84 -36.32 -14.89 -26.36
N PRO A 85 -37.27 -14.04 -25.91
CA PRO A 85 -38.01 -14.27 -24.67
C PRO A 85 -38.66 -15.66 -24.73
N GLY A 86 -38.36 -16.53 -23.77
CA GLY A 86 -38.86 -17.91 -23.74
C GLY A 86 -37.86 -19.00 -24.16
N TYR A 87 -36.62 -18.65 -24.53
CA TYR A 87 -35.59 -19.65 -24.85
C TYR A 87 -35.21 -20.54 -23.65
N PHE A 88 -35.34 -20.05 -22.42
CA PHE A 88 -35.07 -20.79 -21.19
C PHE A 88 -36.33 -21.36 -20.49
N ASP A 89 -37.52 -21.15 -21.06
CA ASP A 89 -38.81 -21.38 -20.38
C ASP A 89 -39.35 -22.82 -20.50
N LYS A 90 -38.52 -23.80 -20.91
CA LYS A 90 -39.04 -25.08 -21.43
C LYS A 90 -38.98 -26.31 -20.52
N ASN A 91 -38.60 -26.19 -19.25
CA ASN A 91 -38.46 -27.37 -18.38
C ASN A 91 -39.22 -27.35 -17.05
N ASN A 92 -40.14 -26.39 -16.81
CA ASN A 92 -41.04 -26.46 -15.66
C ASN A 92 -42.49 -26.24 -16.10
N GLN A 93 -43.02 -27.12 -16.95
CA GLN A 93 -44.47 -27.27 -17.03
C GLN A 93 -44.85 -28.37 -16.01
N PRO A 94 -45.38 -28.03 -14.81
CA PRO A 94 -46.16 -29.01 -14.08
C PRO A 94 -47.43 -29.25 -14.91
N ASP A 95 -47.53 -30.43 -15.52
CA ASP A 95 -48.78 -30.93 -16.10
C ASP A 95 -49.84 -31.01 -14.98
N GLY A 96 -50.63 -29.95 -14.82
CA GLY A 96 -51.66 -29.89 -13.79
C GLY A 96 -52.62 -28.72 -14.02
N PRO A 97 -53.93 -28.98 -14.11
CA PRO A 97 -54.90 -27.95 -14.47
C PRO A 97 -55.11 -26.94 -13.35
N GLU A 98 -55.27 -25.69 -13.79
CA GLU A 98 -55.64 -24.52 -12.99
C GLU A 98 -56.68 -24.85 -11.91
N ARG A 99 -56.32 -24.57 -10.67
CA ARG A 99 -57.29 -24.09 -9.68
C ARG A 99 -56.92 -22.68 -9.29
N THR A 100 -57.71 -21.76 -9.85
CA THR A 100 -58.05 -20.46 -9.27
C THR A 100 -58.28 -20.63 -7.77
N ASP A 101 -57.62 -19.83 -6.94
CA ASP A 101 -58.31 -19.08 -5.88
C ASP A 101 -57.38 -18.16 -5.08
N SER A 102 -57.96 -17.01 -4.73
CA SER A 102 -57.66 -16.15 -3.59
C SER A 102 -56.47 -15.18 -3.65
N TYR A 103 -56.81 -13.97 -4.09
CA TYR A 103 -56.70 -12.74 -3.29
C TYR A 103 -55.83 -12.80 -2.02
N ILE A 104 -54.62 -12.22 -2.08
CA ILE A 104 -54.04 -11.50 -0.92
C ILE A 104 -53.51 -10.15 -1.38
N LYS A 105 -54.26 -9.13 -0.99
CA LYS A 105 -53.85 -7.75 -0.85
C LYS A 105 -52.97 -7.64 0.41
N SER A 106 -51.72 -7.25 0.25
CA SER A 106 -50.90 -6.61 1.30
C SER A 106 -49.87 -5.75 0.57
N GLY A 107 -49.89 -4.43 0.69
CA GLY A 107 -49.63 -3.73 1.95
C GLY A 107 -48.20 -3.22 1.84
N GLY A 108 -48.05 -1.91 1.62
CA GLY A 108 -46.82 -1.33 1.09
C GLY A 108 -45.63 -1.32 2.04
N GLU A 109 -44.48 -0.96 1.50
CA GLU A 109 -43.40 -0.35 2.27
C GLU A 109 -42.53 0.50 1.34
N LYS A 110 -42.49 1.81 1.65
CA LYS A 110 -41.54 2.77 1.11
C LYS A 110 -40.25 2.61 1.90
N ASN A 111 -39.12 2.36 1.25
CA ASN A 111 -37.81 2.49 1.89
C ASN A 111 -36.80 3.07 0.90
N ASN A 112 -36.65 4.39 0.99
CA ASN A 112 -35.40 5.16 1.09
C ASN A 112 -34.20 4.69 0.26
N GLU A 113 -33.97 5.50 -0.78
CA GLU A 113 -32.69 5.78 -1.44
C GLU A 113 -31.57 6.07 -0.41
N PRO A 114 -30.40 5.42 -0.51
CA PRO A 114 -29.18 5.92 0.07
C PRO A 114 -28.32 6.59 -1.02
N GLU A 115 -28.20 7.91 -0.89
CA GLU A 115 -27.15 8.70 -1.51
C GLU A 115 -25.78 8.08 -1.17
N SER A 116 -24.98 7.72 -2.19
CA SER A 116 -23.55 7.48 -1.99
C SER A 116 -22.75 8.57 -2.69
N SER A 117 -22.43 9.58 -1.88
CA SER A 117 -21.43 10.62 -2.07
C SER A 117 -20.18 10.13 -2.80
N SER A 118 -19.97 10.65 -4.01
CA SER A 118 -18.72 10.60 -4.73
C SER A 118 -17.74 11.60 -4.11
N ALA A 119 -17.04 11.18 -3.06
CA ALA A 119 -15.89 11.90 -2.53
C ALA A 119 -14.65 11.61 -3.39
N SER A 120 -14.40 12.49 -4.36
CA SER A 120 -13.13 12.58 -5.09
C SER A 120 -12.04 13.02 -4.09
N SER A 121 -11.21 12.10 -3.64
CA SER A 121 -9.95 12.42 -2.97
C SER A 121 -8.84 12.53 -4.01
N GLU A 122 -8.66 13.72 -4.56
CA GLU A 122 -7.41 14.13 -5.19
C GLU A 122 -6.33 14.25 -4.10
N GLN A 123 -5.56 13.17 -3.91
CA GLN A 123 -4.30 13.27 -3.17
C GLN A 123 -3.22 13.83 -4.10
N ILE A 124 -2.90 15.09 -3.85
CA ILE A 124 -1.75 15.82 -4.35
C ILE A 124 -0.48 15.03 -4.02
N ILE A 125 0.17 14.45 -5.02
CA ILE A 125 1.54 13.94 -4.90
C ILE A 125 2.48 15.14 -5.08
N PRO A 126 3.38 15.45 -4.12
CA PRO A 126 4.41 16.45 -4.32
C PRO A 126 5.36 16.01 -5.44
N ALA A 127 5.43 16.84 -6.49
CA ALA A 127 6.27 16.65 -7.65
C ALA A 127 7.75 16.90 -7.33
N THR A 128 8.39 16.01 -6.56
CA THR A 128 9.85 15.96 -6.45
C THR A 128 10.28 14.52 -6.11
N ILE A 129 10.78 13.78 -7.10
CA ILE A 129 11.96 12.89 -7.07
C ILE A 129 12.06 12.30 -8.49
N SER A 130 12.50 13.18 -9.39
CA SER A 130 13.05 12.84 -10.68
C SER A 130 14.50 12.39 -10.44
N LYS A 131 14.81 11.11 -10.67
CA LYS A 131 15.95 10.63 -11.49
C LYS A 131 16.36 9.16 -11.37
N GLU A 132 15.84 8.35 -10.44
CA GLU A 132 16.34 6.97 -10.28
C GLU A 132 15.37 5.88 -10.78
N LYS A 133 14.77 6.11 -11.96
CA LYS A 133 13.67 5.27 -12.49
C LYS A 133 14.10 4.12 -13.40
N ILE A 134 15.36 3.66 -13.40
CA ILE A 134 15.85 2.77 -14.48
C ILE A 134 16.21 1.34 -14.06
N SER A 135 16.37 0.95 -12.79
CA SER A 135 17.02 -0.36 -12.51
C SER A 135 16.28 -1.39 -11.64
N LEU A 136 15.01 -1.20 -11.24
CA LEU A 136 14.38 -2.10 -10.25
C LEU A 136 13.15 -2.89 -10.72
N VAL A 137 12.74 -2.77 -11.99
CA VAL A 137 11.61 -3.55 -12.54
C VAL A 137 11.91 -5.06 -12.59
N SER A 138 13.17 -5.50 -12.48
CA SER A 138 13.56 -6.91 -12.60
C SER A 138 13.37 -7.77 -11.33
N HIS A 139 13.06 -7.20 -10.15
CA HIS A 139 13.10 -7.98 -8.90
C HIS A 139 11.76 -8.49 -8.37
N CYS A 140 10.62 -8.04 -8.89
CA CYS A 140 9.32 -8.55 -8.40
C CYS A 140 8.90 -9.89 -9.08
N GLU A 141 9.48 -10.28 -10.23
CA GLU A 141 9.13 -11.55 -10.92
C GLU A 141 9.88 -12.79 -10.41
N LYS A 142 10.98 -12.65 -9.65
CA LYS A 142 11.81 -13.81 -9.23
C LYS A 142 11.42 -14.46 -7.88
N ALA A 143 10.43 -13.93 -7.17
CA ALA A 143 10.03 -14.46 -5.86
C ALA A 143 9.07 -15.65 -5.94
N THR A 144 8.51 -15.97 -7.11
CA THR A 144 7.52 -17.06 -7.25
C THR A 144 8.12 -18.40 -7.70
N GLU A 145 9.34 -18.44 -8.24
CA GLU A 145 9.97 -19.68 -8.73
C GLU A 145 10.86 -20.42 -7.72
N PHE A 146 11.26 -19.79 -6.61
CA PHE A 146 12.12 -20.45 -5.61
C PHE A 146 11.37 -21.27 -4.55
N GLY A 147 10.03 -21.25 -4.54
CA GLY A 147 9.20 -22.00 -3.60
C GLY A 147 8.98 -23.47 -3.95
N GLU A 148 9.14 -23.87 -5.22
CA GLU A 148 8.80 -25.25 -5.65
C GLU A 148 9.99 -26.20 -5.75
N HIS A 149 11.23 -25.70 -5.69
CA HIS A 149 12.41 -26.55 -5.93
C HIS A 149 13.03 -27.19 -4.68
N HIS A 150 12.54 -26.90 -3.47
CA HIS A 150 13.07 -27.47 -2.22
C HIS A 150 12.30 -28.66 -1.64
N ALA A 151 11.20 -29.10 -2.27
CA ALA A 151 10.43 -30.26 -1.82
C ALA A 151 10.85 -31.61 -2.46
N LYS A 152 11.86 -31.64 -3.33
CA LYS A 152 12.32 -32.86 -4.02
C LYS A 152 13.84 -32.96 -4.17
N ARG A 153 14.60 -32.87 -3.08
CA ARG A 153 15.93 -33.49 -3.00
C ARG A 153 16.18 -34.02 -1.59
N LYS A 154 15.98 -35.34 -1.48
CA LYS A 154 16.61 -36.35 -0.60
C LYS A 154 16.77 -36.03 0.87
#